data_AF-A0A353FGL4-F1
#
_entry.id   AF-A0A353FGL4-F1
#
_cell.length_a   1.000
_cell.length_b   1.000
_cell.length_c   1.000
_cell.angle_alpha   90.00
_cell.angle_beta   90.00
_cell.angle_gamma   90.00
#
_symmetry.space_group_name_H-M   'P 1'
#
loop_
_entity.id
_entity.type
_entity.pdbx_description
1 polymer ?
#
loop_
_entity_poly.entity_id
_entity_poly.type
_entity_poly.pdbx_seq_one_letter_code
_entity_poly.pdbx_strand_id
1 'polypeptide(L)'
;YPSKRESFGIPVLEGMASGTPVIISNTSSMPEVGGEAALFVDPEVPGQITEGIHKLLGDAVLRQQNIAKGLERARSFSWTQTAQSVLEIYKEVVKAP
;
A
#
# COMPACT_ATOMS: atom_id res chain seq x y z
N TYR A 1 -8.67 3.58 4.24
CA TYR A 1 -8.76 4.07 2.86
C TYR A 1 -9.70 3.15 2.07
N PRO A 2 -11.02 3.22 2.32
CA PRO A 2 -12.02 2.30 1.73
C PRO A 2 -12.46 2.75 0.32
N SER A 3 -11.52 3.09 -0.56
CA SER A 3 -11.82 3.53 -1.92
C SER A 3 -12.36 2.37 -2.77
N LYS A 4 -13.39 2.61 -3.60
CA LYS A 4 -13.92 1.56 -4.51
C LYS A 4 -13.00 1.30 -5.71
N ARG A 5 -12.27 2.33 -6.15
CA ARG A 5 -11.33 2.28 -7.28
C ARG A 5 -10.22 3.28 -7.05
N GLU A 6 -9.00 2.85 -7.36
CA GLU A 6 -7.78 3.65 -7.26
C GLU A 6 -6.83 3.28 -8.39
N SER A 7 -6.00 4.24 -8.82
CA SER A 7 -4.92 3.97 -9.77
C SER A 7 -3.80 3.19 -9.09
N PHE A 8 -3.13 3.80 -8.12
CA PHE A 8 -2.04 3.17 -7.36
C PHE A 8 -2.26 3.24 -5.85
N GLY A 9 -2.62 4.41 -5.31
CA GLY A 9 -2.79 4.59 -3.87
C GLY A 9 -1.51 5.01 -3.14
N ILE A 10 -0.83 6.05 -3.64
CA ILE A 10 0.32 6.69 -2.96
C ILE A 10 0.05 6.95 -1.47
N PRO A 11 -1.15 7.44 -1.04
CA PRO A 11 -1.43 7.64 0.39
C PRO A 11 -1.29 6.38 1.25
N VAL A 12 -1.48 5.19 0.67
CA VAL A 12 -1.29 3.91 1.38
C VAL A 12 0.19 3.71 1.71
N LEU A 13 1.08 3.95 0.75
CA LEU A 13 2.52 3.85 0.96
C LEU A 13 3.04 4.92 1.91
N GLU A 14 2.50 6.14 1.84
CA GLU A 14 2.83 7.22 2.79
C GLU A 14 2.43 6.85 4.22
N GLY A 15 1.24 6.29 4.40
CA GLY A 15 0.79 5.77 5.71
C GLY A 15 1.71 4.67 6.24
N MET A 16 2.06 3.71 5.39
CA MET A 16 3.01 2.64 5.72
C MET A 16 4.42 3.18 6.06
N ALA A 17 4.95 4.09 5.26
CA ALA A 17 6.27 4.72 5.46
C ALA A 17 6.32 5.55 6.74
N SER A 18 5.18 6.11 7.16
CA SER A 18 5.01 6.85 8.42
C SER A 18 4.85 5.94 9.64
N GLY A 19 4.99 4.61 9.48
CA GLY A 19 4.81 3.65 10.57
C GLY A 19 3.37 3.55 11.06
N THR A 20 2.40 3.84 10.19
CA THR A 20 0.97 3.74 10.49
C THR A 20 0.38 2.48 9.85
N PRO A 21 -0.28 1.58 10.60
CA PRO A 21 -0.94 0.42 10.01
C PRO A 21 -2.11 0.89 9.14
N VAL A 22 -2.29 0.29 7.97
CA VAL A 22 -3.29 0.73 6.99
C VAL A 22 -4.42 -0.28 6.85
N ILE A 23 -5.66 0.22 6.86
CA ILE A 23 -6.86 -0.52 6.47
C ILE A 23 -7.27 -0.03 5.08
N ILE A 24 -7.27 -0.91 4.09
CA ILE A 24 -7.52 -0.55 2.68
C ILE A 24 -8.50 -1.51 2.04
N SER A 25 -9.14 -1.07 0.95
CA SER A 25 -10.05 -1.92 0.18
C SER A 25 -9.36 -3.17 -0.37
N ASN A 26 -10.09 -4.25 -0.54
CA ASN A 26 -9.64 -5.46 -1.24
C ASN A 26 -9.81 -5.39 -2.77
N THR A 27 -10.05 -4.21 -3.35
CA THR A 27 -10.35 -4.01 -4.77
C THR A 27 -9.31 -3.13 -5.47
N SER A 28 -9.37 -3.08 -6.81
CA SER A 28 -8.50 -2.25 -7.65
C SER A 28 -7.01 -2.59 -7.43
N SER A 29 -6.13 -1.59 -7.38
CA SER A 29 -4.70 -1.73 -7.13
C SER A 29 -4.34 -1.91 -5.64
N MET A 30 -5.31 -1.84 -4.73
CA MET A 30 -5.02 -1.90 -3.29
C MET A 30 -4.42 -3.23 -2.83
N PRO A 31 -4.88 -4.42 -3.29
CA PRO A 31 -4.21 -5.68 -2.96
C PRO A 31 -2.75 -5.73 -3.38
N GLU A 32 -2.44 -5.16 -4.55
CA GLU A 32 -1.08 -5.08 -5.06
C GLU A 32 -0.23 -4.16 -4.17
N VAL A 33 -0.66 -2.93 -3.89
CA VAL A 33 0.13 -1.99 -3.09
C VAL A 33 0.26 -2.46 -1.63
N GLY A 34 -0.84 -2.93 -1.05
CA GLY A 34 -0.94 -3.37 0.34
C GLY A 34 -0.11 -4.62 0.66
N GLY A 35 -0.03 -5.57 -0.26
CA GLY A 35 0.62 -6.87 -0.03
C GLY A 35 0.19 -7.50 1.30
N GLU A 36 1.13 -8.08 2.04
CA GLU A 36 0.84 -8.63 3.38
C GLU A 36 0.86 -7.60 4.52
N ALA A 37 1.12 -6.33 4.21
CA ALA A 37 1.30 -5.28 5.21
C ALA A 37 -0.02 -4.61 5.61
N ALA A 38 -1.05 -4.70 4.76
CA ALA A 38 -2.34 -4.06 4.98
C ALA A 38 -3.37 -5.00 5.61
N LEU A 39 -4.37 -4.41 6.28
CA LEU A 39 -5.61 -5.10 6.61
C LEU A 39 -6.63 -4.79 5.52
N PHE A 40 -7.08 -5.82 4.81
CA PHE A 40 -8.02 -5.68 3.70
C PHE A 40 -9.47 -5.76 4.18
N VAL A 41 -10.31 -4.89 3.63
CA VAL A 41 -11.75 -4.85 3.87
C VAL A 41 -12.51 -4.71 2.56
N ASP A 42 -13.74 -5.20 2.52
CA ASP A 42 -14.69 -4.85 1.47
C ASP A 42 -15.18 -3.40 1.69
N PRO A 43 -14.92 -2.46 0.76
CA PRO A 43 -15.33 -1.06 0.91
C PRO A 43 -16.85 -0.86 0.90
N GLU A 44 -17.64 -1.84 0.45
CA GLU A 44 -19.10 -1.79 0.44
C GLU A 44 -19.73 -2.36 1.71
N VAL A 45 -18.91 -2.89 2.63
CA VAL A 45 -19.36 -3.46 3.90
C VAL A 45 -18.79 -2.65 5.07
N PRO A 46 -19.48 -1.60 5.55
CA PRO A 46 -19.02 -0.75 6.66
C PRO A 46 -18.67 -1.50 7.95
N GLY A 47 -19.30 -2.66 8.18
CA GLY A 47 -18.98 -3.55 9.29
C GLY A 47 -17.53 -4.01 9.29
N GLN A 48 -16.99 -4.41 8.13
CA GLN A 48 -15.59 -4.85 8.02
C GLN A 48 -14.60 -3.72 8.29
N ILE A 49 -14.94 -2.48 7.90
CA ILE A 49 -14.12 -1.30 8.19
C ILE A 49 -14.03 -1.10 9.71
N THR A 50 -15.20 -1.13 10.38
CA THR A 50 -15.31 -0.99 11.83
C THR A 50 -14.54 -2.10 12.56
N GLU A 51 -14.71 -3.35 12.16
CA GLU A 51 -13.99 -4.50 12.70
C GLU A 51 -12.47 -4.37 12.50
N GLY A 52 -12.01 -3.93 11.34
CA GLY A 52 -10.60 -3.68 11.07
C GLY A 52 -9.99 -2.63 12.00
N ILE A 53 -10.73 -1.54 12.26
CA ILE A 53 -10.31 -0.49 13.21
C ILE A 53 -10.22 -1.08 14.62
N HIS A 54 -11.26 -1.78 15.08
CA HIS A 54 -11.24 -2.41 16.41
C HIS A 54 -10.13 -3.43 16.56
N LYS A 55 -9.85 -4.23 15.52
CA LYS A 55 -8.78 -5.23 15.54
C LYS A 55 -7.42 -4.59 15.74
N LEU A 56 -7.10 -3.53 15.00
CA LEU A 56 -5.81 -2.82 15.14
C LEU A 56 -5.70 -2.04 16.46
N LEU A 57 -6.80 -1.53 17.00
CA LEU A 57 -6.80 -0.85 18.29
C LEU A 57 -6.68 -1.85 19.46
N GLY A 58 -7.37 -2.98 19.38
CA GLY A 58 -7.47 -4.00 20.43
C GLY A 58 -6.32 -5.01 20.46
N ASP A 59 -5.66 -5.26 19.33
CA ASP A 59 -4.54 -6.20 19.24
C ASP A 59 -3.21 -5.46 18.99
N ALA A 60 -2.46 -5.27 20.08
CA ALA A 60 -1.17 -4.59 20.02
C ALA A 60 -0.11 -5.38 19.23
N VAL A 61 -0.16 -6.72 19.25
CA VAL A 61 0.81 -7.57 18.55
C VAL A 61 0.58 -7.46 17.05
N LEU A 62 -0.68 -7.63 16.61
CA LEU A 62 -1.05 -7.44 15.21
C LEU A 62 -0.68 -6.05 14.72
N ARG A 63 -0.99 -5.00 15.49
CA ARG A 63 -0.66 -3.63 15.14
C ARG A 63 0.84 -3.46 14.88
N GLN A 64 1.70 -3.96 15.76
CA GLN A 64 3.15 -3.88 15.58
C GLN A 64 3.63 -4.69 14.37
N GLN A 65 3.04 -5.86 14.12
CA GLN A 65 3.34 -6.65 12.93
C GLN A 65 2.99 -5.90 11.63
N ASN A 66 1.79 -5.31 11.57
CA ASN A 66 1.38 -4.50 10.42
C ASN A 66 2.25 -3.25 10.22
N ILE A 67 2.69 -2.60 11.30
CA ILE A 67 3.64 -1.47 11.23
C ILE A 67 4.97 -1.93 10.65
N ALA A 68 5.55 -3.00 11.17
CA ALA A 68 6.84 -3.53 10.69
C ALA A 68 6.77 -3.94 9.21
N LYS A 69 5.73 -4.71 8.83
CA LYS A 69 5.49 -5.10 7.44
C LYS A 69 5.23 -3.88 6.55
N GLY A 70 4.51 -2.88 7.03
CA GLY A 70 4.25 -1.63 6.31
C GLY A 70 5.54 -0.87 6.01
N LEU A 71 6.40 -0.67 7.00
CA LEU A 71 7.70 -0.02 6.82
C LEU A 71 8.58 -0.78 5.82
N GLU A 72 8.58 -2.11 5.86
CA GLU A 72 9.30 -2.93 4.88
C GLU A 72 8.69 -2.82 3.48
N ARG A 73 7.37 -2.92 3.35
CA ARG A 73 6.64 -2.78 2.09
C ARG A 73 6.87 -1.42 1.45
N ALA A 74 6.82 -0.35 2.21
CA ALA A 74 7.05 1.00 1.69
C ALA A 74 8.46 1.17 1.11
N ARG A 75 9.48 0.52 1.69
CA ARG A 75 10.87 0.56 1.19
C ARG A 75 11.05 -0.13 -0.16
N SER A 76 10.16 -1.06 -0.55
CA SER A 76 10.22 -1.67 -1.88
C SER A 76 9.76 -0.73 -3.00
N PHE A 77 9.25 0.46 -2.67
CA PHE A 77 8.87 1.49 -3.63
C PHE A 77 9.79 2.69 -3.49
N SER A 78 10.52 3.02 -4.57
CA SER A 78 11.52 4.08 -4.56
C SER A 78 11.39 4.97 -5.79
N TRP A 79 11.18 6.27 -5.56
CA TRP A 79 11.18 7.26 -6.64
C TRP A 79 12.49 7.28 -7.42
N THR A 80 13.63 7.07 -6.74
CA THR A 80 14.94 6.97 -7.40
C THR A 80 15.00 5.76 -8.32
N GLN A 81 14.49 4.60 -7.87
CA GLN A 81 14.47 3.40 -8.71
C GLN A 81 13.52 3.56 -9.90
N THR A 82 12.33 4.12 -9.68
CA THR A 82 11.37 4.45 -10.75
C THR A 82 12.01 5.38 -11.79
N ALA A 83 12.65 6.47 -11.35
CA ALA A 83 13.31 7.41 -12.26
C ALA A 83 14.43 6.75 -13.07
N GLN A 84 15.24 5.91 -12.44
CA GLN A 84 16.30 5.17 -13.14
C GLN A 84 15.73 4.21 -14.18
N SER A 85 14.70 3.43 -13.83
CA SER A 85 14.06 2.49 -14.77
C SER A 85 13.43 3.22 -15.97
N VAL A 86 12.74 4.34 -15.73
CA VAL A 86 12.15 5.15 -16.81
C VAL A 86 13.24 5.77 -17.69
N LEU A 87 14.36 6.22 -17.10
CA LEU A 87 15.49 6.76 -17.86
C LEU A 87 16.12 5.70 -18.79
N GLU A 88 16.24 4.45 -18.35
CA GLU A 88 16.74 3.38 -19.22
C GLU A 88 15.81 3.13 -20.41
N ILE A 89 14.48 3.13 -20.19
CA ILE A 89 13.51 3.03 -21.28
C ILE A 89 13.68 4.19 -22.28
N TYR A 90 13.85 5.43 -21.81
CA TYR A 90 14.10 6.56 -22.70
C TYR A 90 15.38 6.39 -23.52
N LYS A 91 16.47 5.86 -22.92
CA LYS A 91 17.71 5.58 -23.65
C LYS A 91 17.53 4.49 -24.70
N GLU A 92 16.71 3.49 -24.44
CA GLU A 92 16.40 2.42 -25.41
C GLU A 92 15.61 2.97 -26.60
N VAL A 93 14.55 3.75 -26.34
CA VAL A 93 13.69 4.33 -27.40
C VAL A 93 14.48 5.29 -28.29
N VAL A 94 15.37 6.12 -27.73
CA VAL A 94 16.20 7.04 -28.53
C VAL A 94 17.23 6.32 -29.40
N LYS A 95 17.64 5.11 -29.02
CA LYS A 95 18.59 4.28 -29.80
C LYS A 95 17.89 3.38 -30.83
N ALA A 96 16.56 3.26 -30.78
CA ALA A 96 15.80 2.46 -31.73
C ALA A 96 15.86 3.12 -33.13
N PRO A 97 16.18 2.36 -34.19
CA PRO A 97 16.35 2.88 -35.56
C PRO A 97 15.05 3.41 -36.18
#